data_AF-A0A813GU49-F1
#
_entry.id   AF-A0A813GU49-F1
#
_cell.length_a   1.000
_cell.length_b   1.000
_cell.length_c   1.000
_cell.angle_alpha   90.00
_cell.angle_beta   90.00
_cell.angle_gamma   90.00
#
_symmetry.space_group_name_H-M   'P 1'
#
loop_
_entity.id
_entity.type
_entity.pdbx_description
1 polymer ?
#
loop_
_entity_poly.entity_id
_entity_poly.type
_entity_poly.pdbx_seq_one_letter_code
_entity_poly.pdbx_strand_id
1 'polypeptide(L)'
;VQNMSRRSLCLGLLLPEALLAAAGLALALGCQSEETCPSPWDAEIWGHYKDRDGWNEYCERSVEGAFLRQRIGAMSNVFYLMAAWVPAFFAASDARGVQCSRNLLLAPGGPCASAIIAVAYCYLGMGSFLFHAGRTHRLQKLDVHGTYCALLVHVGLELGRFAWFAGASGRATRRVGGWTVAGSCVCMVALCAFAWSLVSEPKPFDPQFGLSGSIALMVLLHLLYFWVWPGRFRVRAASAQNGFPTGWFLLVSALLTVSVGFVFWKLDWGWESPAKPCAFDPNGWMQGHALWHFLTALALTLAYLFLRTERSETRTHMPIGYGLQQQIELGPIQVIGK
;
A
#
# COMPACT_ATOMS: atom_id res chain seq x y z
N VAL A 1 17.30 17.20 -23.84
CA VAL A 1 16.89 17.15 -22.40
C VAL A 1 15.36 17.13 -22.22
N GLN A 2 14.54 17.75 -23.07
CA GLN A 2 13.06 17.71 -22.99
C GLN A 2 12.38 16.37 -23.36
N ASN A 3 13.15 15.32 -23.67
CA ASN A 3 12.63 14.02 -24.08
C ASN A 3 13.17 12.88 -23.20
N MET A 4 13.40 13.16 -21.92
CA MET A 4 13.48 12.07 -20.95
C MET A 4 12.11 11.38 -20.97
N SER A 5 12.05 10.24 -21.66
CA SER A 5 10.81 9.51 -21.84
C SER A 5 10.23 9.21 -20.45
N ARG A 6 8.92 9.39 -20.26
CA ARG A 6 8.26 9.10 -18.96
C ARG A 6 8.60 7.70 -18.41
N ARG A 7 9.02 6.78 -19.30
CA ARG A 7 9.54 5.45 -18.96
C ARG A 7 10.79 5.51 -18.07
N SER A 8 11.73 6.41 -18.36
CA SER A 8 12.99 6.56 -17.62
C SER A 8 12.77 7.04 -16.19
N LEU A 9 11.76 7.90 -15.95
CA LEU A 9 11.44 8.42 -14.62
C LEU A 9 10.82 7.33 -13.73
N CYS A 10 9.86 6.54 -14.25
CA CYS A 10 9.23 5.48 -13.46
C CYS A 10 10.18 4.31 -13.17
N LEU A 11 10.99 3.90 -14.15
CA LEU A 11 11.98 2.83 -13.96
C LEU A 11 13.11 3.25 -13.01
N GLY A 12 13.51 4.52 -13.03
CA GLY A 12 14.50 5.06 -12.10
C GLY A 12 14.06 5.06 -10.65
N LEU A 13 12.74 5.12 -10.38
CA LEU A 13 12.19 5.06 -9.02
C LEU A 13 12.11 3.63 -8.46
N LEU A 14 11.91 2.61 -9.31
CA LEU A 14 11.71 1.23 -8.86
C LEU A 14 13.00 0.45 -8.60
N LEU A 15 14.10 0.81 -9.28
CA LEU A 15 15.36 0.04 -9.23
C LEU A 15 16.11 0.18 -7.89
N PRO A 16 16.27 1.37 -7.29
CA PRO A 16 17.01 1.53 -6.03
C PRO A 16 16.29 0.86 -4.86
N GLU A 17 14.96 0.90 -4.85
CA GLU A 17 14.15 0.35 -3.76
C GLU A 17 14.10 -1.17 -3.77
N ALA A 18 14.00 -1.79 -4.95
CA ALA A 18 14.09 -3.24 -5.08
C ALA A 18 15.46 -3.77 -4.62
N LEU A 19 16.54 -3.03 -4.89
CA LEU A 19 17.89 -3.36 -4.44
C LEU A 19 18.06 -3.16 -2.92
N LEU A 20 17.49 -2.10 -2.35
CA LEU A 20 17.50 -1.86 -0.90
C LEU A 20 16.68 -2.91 -0.14
N ALA A 21 15.50 -3.27 -0.64
CA ALA A 21 14.68 -4.33 -0.07
C ALA A 21 15.35 -5.72 -0.18
N ALA A 22 15.96 -6.02 -1.33
CA ALA A 22 16.70 -7.27 -1.52
C ALA A 22 17.96 -7.33 -0.65
N ALA A 23 18.69 -6.22 -0.49
CA ALA A 23 19.86 -6.14 0.39
C ALA A 23 19.44 -6.27 1.87
N GLY A 24 18.37 -5.61 2.29
CA GLY A 24 17.83 -5.75 3.65
C GLY A 24 17.36 -7.18 3.95
N LEU A 25 16.70 -7.83 3.00
CA LEU A 25 16.24 -9.22 3.13
C LEU A 25 17.40 -10.22 3.14
N ALA A 26 18.41 -10.03 2.28
CA ALA A 26 19.60 -10.87 2.24
C ALA A 26 20.41 -10.75 3.54
N LEU A 27 20.51 -9.55 4.11
CA LEU A 27 21.16 -9.31 5.40
C LEU A 27 20.37 -9.94 6.56
N ALA A 28 19.03 -9.86 6.52
CA ALA A 28 18.17 -10.46 7.55
C ALA A 28 18.17 -12.00 7.52
N LEU A 29 18.18 -12.61 6.32
CA LEU A 29 18.18 -14.06 6.15
C LEU A 29 19.55 -14.70 6.37
N GLY A 30 20.64 -13.94 6.20
CA GLY A 30 22.00 -14.43 6.37
C GLY A 30 22.46 -14.66 7.81
N CYS A 31 21.74 -14.15 8.82
CA CYS A 31 22.17 -14.18 10.23
C CYS A 31 21.16 -14.94 11.11
N GLN A 32 20.89 -16.22 10.78
CA GLN A 32 20.02 -17.10 11.58
C GLN A 32 20.75 -17.97 12.61
N SER A 33 22.09 -18.04 12.63
CA SER A 33 22.83 -18.81 13.64
C SER A 33 23.65 -17.92 14.56
N GLU A 34 23.46 -18.12 15.87
CA GLU A 34 24.10 -17.33 16.95
C GLU A 34 25.64 -17.49 16.99
N GLU A 35 26.21 -18.45 16.27
CA GLU A 35 27.64 -18.78 16.36
C GLU A 35 28.53 -18.13 15.28
N THR A 36 27.98 -17.51 14.23
CA THR A 36 28.80 -17.08 13.07
C THR A 36 28.74 -15.61 12.68
N CYS A 37 27.90 -14.80 13.33
CA CYS A 37 27.92 -13.36 13.09
C CYS A 37 28.98 -12.71 14.01
N PRO A 38 30.09 -12.15 13.47
CA PRO A 38 31.05 -11.41 14.29
C PRO A 38 30.32 -10.21 14.93
N SER A 39 30.96 -9.55 15.90
CA SER A 39 30.35 -8.51 16.73
C SER A 39 30.01 -7.13 16.11
N PRO A 40 30.00 -6.83 14.79
CA PRO A 40 29.42 -5.56 14.30
C PRO A 40 27.88 -5.45 14.37
N TRP A 41 27.18 -6.47 14.87
CA TRP A 41 25.74 -6.46 15.08
C TRP A 41 25.36 -6.22 16.55
N ASP A 42 26.19 -5.50 17.29
CA ASP A 42 25.87 -5.10 18.65
C ASP A 42 24.67 -4.12 18.67
N ALA A 43 23.97 -4.10 19.80
CA ALA A 43 22.82 -3.21 19.99
C ALA A 43 23.17 -1.71 19.88
N GLU A 44 24.44 -1.34 19.78
CA GLU A 44 24.88 0.05 19.63
C GLU A 44 24.49 0.63 18.27
N ILE A 45 24.32 -0.18 17.23
CA ILE A 45 23.89 0.29 15.89
C ILE A 45 22.56 1.05 15.93
N TRP A 46 21.67 0.67 16.85
CA TRP A 46 20.37 1.31 17.03
C TRP A 46 20.41 2.48 18.01
N GLY A 47 21.52 2.67 18.71
CA GLY A 47 21.68 3.57 19.84
C GLY A 47 21.11 3.01 21.15
N HIS A 48 21.27 3.78 22.23
CA HIS A 48 20.81 3.38 23.55
C HIS A 48 19.29 3.11 23.56
N TYR A 49 18.94 1.89 23.95
CA TYR A 49 17.57 1.50 24.24
C TYR A 49 16.99 2.46 25.27
N LYS A 50 15.91 3.13 24.90
CA LYS A 50 15.03 3.77 25.86
C LYS A 50 13.70 3.06 25.73
N ASP A 51 13.61 1.90 26.38
CA ASP A 51 12.29 1.52 26.84
C ASP A 51 11.82 2.66 27.72
N ARG A 52 10.64 3.16 27.41
CA ARG A 52 9.88 3.94 28.36
C ARG A 52 9.70 2.98 29.54
N ASP A 53 10.42 3.16 30.65
CA ASP A 53 10.26 2.47 31.95
C ASP A 53 9.91 0.95 31.96
N GLY A 54 10.44 0.14 31.03
CA GLY A 54 10.12 -1.31 30.92
C GLY A 54 8.80 -1.66 30.21
N TRP A 55 8.27 -0.74 29.40
CA TRP A 55 6.99 -0.84 28.69
C TRP A 55 7.16 -1.65 27.40
N ASN A 56 6.89 -2.95 27.49
CA ASN A 56 6.69 -3.79 26.30
C ASN A 56 5.32 -3.45 25.68
N GLU A 57 5.35 -2.53 24.71
CA GLU A 57 4.16 -2.11 23.95
C GLU A 57 3.43 -3.30 23.30
N TYR A 58 4.19 -4.34 22.95
CA TYR A 58 3.72 -5.58 22.33
C TYR A 58 4.08 -6.79 23.18
N CYS A 59 3.40 -7.90 22.95
CA CYS A 59 3.63 -9.12 23.69
C CYS A 59 5.01 -9.74 23.46
N GLU A 60 5.56 -9.56 22.27
CA GLU A 60 6.86 -10.13 21.92
C GLU A 60 7.95 -9.55 22.83
N ARG A 61 8.69 -10.46 23.49
CA ARG A 61 9.76 -10.09 24.39
C ARG A 61 10.90 -9.42 23.63
N SER A 62 11.27 -8.22 24.05
CA SER A 62 12.48 -7.56 23.57
C SER A 62 13.73 -8.22 24.16
N VAL A 63 14.67 -8.64 23.31
CA VAL A 63 15.98 -9.16 23.73
C VAL A 63 17.01 -8.04 23.68
N GLU A 64 17.44 -7.57 24.85
CA GLU A 64 18.50 -6.57 24.95
C GLU A 64 19.83 -7.10 24.38
N GLY A 65 20.61 -6.22 23.75
CA GLY A 65 21.87 -6.62 23.12
C GLY A 65 21.72 -7.26 21.73
N ALA A 66 20.54 -7.78 21.38
CA ALA A 66 20.30 -8.40 20.08
C ALA A 66 20.14 -7.38 18.95
N PHE A 67 20.58 -7.77 17.73
CA PHE A 67 20.37 -7.00 16.51
C PHE A 67 18.89 -6.79 16.19
N LEU A 68 18.08 -7.84 16.34
CA LEU A 68 16.64 -7.80 16.20
C LEU A 68 16.03 -7.94 17.60
N ARG A 69 15.68 -6.81 18.22
CA ARG A 69 15.13 -6.82 19.59
C ARG A 69 13.80 -7.56 19.64
N GLN A 70 12.93 -7.34 18.66
CA GLN A 70 11.70 -8.12 18.43
C GLN A 70 11.83 -8.87 17.10
N ARG A 71 12.34 -10.11 17.15
CA ARG A 71 12.67 -10.92 15.96
C ARG A 71 11.45 -11.14 15.06
N ILE A 72 10.33 -11.59 15.61
CA ILE A 72 9.13 -11.93 14.86
C ILE A 72 8.43 -10.65 14.34
N GLY A 73 8.33 -9.62 15.16
CA GLY A 73 7.83 -8.30 14.79
C GLY A 73 8.65 -7.67 13.67
N ALA A 74 9.97 -7.75 13.73
CA ALA A 74 10.83 -7.27 12.66
C ALA A 74 10.69 -8.10 11.38
N MET A 75 10.81 -9.44 11.45
CA MET A 75 10.79 -10.29 10.26
C MET A 75 9.44 -10.28 9.53
N SER A 76 8.32 -10.18 10.26
CA SER A 76 6.98 -10.15 9.65
C SER A 76 6.74 -8.94 8.74
N ASN A 77 7.56 -7.90 8.82
CA ASN A 77 7.52 -6.77 7.88
C ASN A 77 7.86 -7.12 6.43
N VAL A 78 8.43 -8.31 6.18
CA VAL A 78 8.58 -8.85 4.83
C VAL A 78 7.26 -8.91 4.08
N PHE A 79 6.11 -9.06 4.78
CA PHE A 79 4.80 -9.08 4.14
C PHE A 79 4.46 -7.76 3.46
N TYR A 80 4.83 -6.61 4.03
CA TYR A 80 4.64 -5.31 3.37
C TYR A 80 5.54 -5.16 2.14
N LEU A 81 6.78 -5.65 2.23
CA LEU A 81 7.68 -5.67 1.09
C LEU A 81 7.08 -6.52 -0.04
N MET A 82 6.60 -7.73 0.26
CA MET A 82 5.89 -8.59 -0.68
C MET A 82 4.64 -7.91 -1.27
N ALA A 83 3.85 -7.23 -0.43
CA ALA A 83 2.69 -6.47 -0.89
C ALA A 83 3.08 -5.35 -1.87
N ALA A 84 4.25 -4.71 -1.71
CA ALA A 84 4.76 -3.67 -2.60
C ALA A 84 5.10 -4.18 -4.01
N TRP A 85 5.44 -5.47 -4.17
CA TRP A 85 5.73 -6.07 -5.48
C TRP A 85 4.53 -6.07 -6.40
N VAL A 86 3.30 -6.20 -5.87
CA VAL A 86 2.08 -6.21 -6.68
C VAL A 86 1.90 -4.89 -7.43
N PRO A 87 1.82 -3.72 -6.77
CA PRO A 87 1.72 -2.44 -7.47
C PRO A 87 2.96 -2.10 -8.31
N ALA A 88 4.17 -2.51 -7.89
CA ALA A 88 5.39 -2.33 -8.69
C ALA A 88 5.35 -3.10 -10.01
N PHE A 89 4.96 -4.37 -9.97
CA PHE A 89 4.83 -5.23 -11.16
C PHE A 89 3.88 -4.60 -12.17
N PHE A 90 2.71 -4.15 -11.69
CA PHE A 90 1.76 -3.53 -12.58
C PHE A 90 2.20 -2.14 -13.05
N ALA A 91 2.90 -1.35 -12.23
CA ALA A 91 3.50 -0.09 -12.68
C ALA A 91 4.44 -0.33 -13.88
N ALA A 92 5.27 -1.37 -13.79
CA ALA A 92 6.18 -1.77 -14.86
C ALA A 92 5.44 -2.30 -16.10
N SER A 93 4.38 -3.10 -15.89
CA SER A 93 3.54 -3.63 -16.98
C SER A 93 2.82 -2.50 -17.73
N ASP A 94 2.18 -1.59 -16.99
CA ASP A 94 1.42 -0.48 -17.57
C ASP A 94 2.34 0.56 -18.22
N ALA A 95 3.60 0.68 -17.80
CA ALA A 95 4.58 1.52 -18.48
C ALA A 95 4.95 1.01 -19.89
N ARG A 96 4.75 -0.29 -20.15
CA ARG A 96 5.02 -0.93 -21.45
C ARG A 96 3.82 -0.83 -22.42
N GLY A 97 2.60 -0.73 -21.90
CA GLY A 97 1.36 -0.67 -22.70
C GLY A 97 0.74 0.72 -22.77
N VAL A 98 0.30 1.17 -23.95
CA VAL A 98 -0.56 2.35 -24.06
C VAL A 98 -2.01 1.87 -23.93
N GLN A 99 -2.51 1.76 -22.69
CA GLN A 99 -3.94 1.54 -22.47
C GLN A 99 -4.66 2.88 -22.31
N CYS A 100 -5.55 3.20 -23.25
CA CYS A 100 -6.53 4.28 -23.08
C CYS A 100 -7.65 3.78 -22.15
N SER A 101 -7.35 3.68 -20.86
CA SER A 101 -8.34 3.36 -19.84
C SER A 101 -8.81 4.62 -19.14
N ARG A 102 -10.08 4.63 -18.74
CA ARG A 102 -10.68 5.67 -17.89
C ARG A 102 -10.49 5.38 -16.39
N ASN A 103 -9.80 4.31 -16.01
CA ASN A 103 -9.36 4.08 -14.64
C ASN A 103 -8.17 5.00 -14.34
N LEU A 104 -8.20 5.72 -13.21
CA LEU A 104 -7.13 6.65 -12.81
C LEU A 104 -5.75 5.97 -12.72
N LEU A 105 -5.69 4.72 -12.27
CA LEU A 105 -4.47 3.91 -12.21
C LEU A 105 -3.97 3.42 -13.57
N LEU A 106 -4.81 3.46 -14.60
CA LEU A 106 -4.50 3.03 -15.96
C LEU A 106 -4.50 4.20 -16.96
N ALA A 107 -4.84 5.42 -16.51
CA ALA A 107 -4.86 6.62 -17.33
C ALA A 107 -3.42 7.03 -17.73
N PRO A 108 -3.23 7.99 -18.67
CA PRO A 108 -1.90 8.50 -19.02
C PRO A 108 -1.19 9.16 -17.83
N GLY A 109 -0.41 8.39 -17.07
CA GLY A 109 0.17 8.74 -15.76
C GLY A 109 -0.02 7.68 -14.67
N GLY A 110 -0.88 6.68 -14.93
CA GLY A 110 -1.20 5.55 -14.07
C GLY A 110 -0.02 4.69 -13.58
N PRO A 111 1.04 4.46 -14.39
CA PRO A 111 2.24 3.80 -13.90
C PRO A 111 2.87 4.51 -12.70
N CYS A 112 2.82 5.85 -12.65
CA CYS A 112 3.34 6.62 -11.52
C CYS A 112 2.51 6.38 -10.26
N ALA A 113 1.18 6.31 -10.37
CA ALA A 113 0.31 6.09 -9.23
C ALA A 113 0.57 4.72 -8.58
N SER A 114 0.71 3.67 -9.39
CA SER A 114 1.05 2.33 -8.87
C SER A 114 2.47 2.28 -8.31
N ALA A 115 3.44 2.96 -8.94
CA ALA A 115 4.78 3.08 -8.38
C ALA A 115 4.78 3.78 -7.01
N ILE A 116 4.02 4.87 -6.85
CA ILE A 116 3.92 5.59 -5.56
C ILE A 116 3.31 4.71 -4.47
N ILE A 117 2.29 3.90 -4.78
CA ILE A 117 1.74 2.92 -3.83
C ILE A 117 2.82 1.90 -3.42
N ALA A 118 3.59 1.39 -4.38
CA ALA A 118 4.68 0.46 -4.10
C ALA A 118 5.73 1.08 -3.15
N VAL A 119 6.18 2.30 -3.45
CA VAL A 119 7.11 3.08 -2.61
C VAL A 119 6.55 3.25 -1.20
N ALA A 120 5.27 3.59 -1.07
CA ALA A 120 4.64 3.77 0.23
C ALA A 120 4.57 2.46 1.04
N TYR A 121 4.33 1.32 0.40
CA TYR A 121 4.32 0.01 1.06
C TYR A 121 5.73 -0.42 1.47
N CYS A 122 6.74 -0.18 0.62
CA CYS A 122 8.14 -0.37 0.98
C CYS A 122 8.54 0.48 2.19
N TYR A 123 8.17 1.77 2.17
CA TYR A 123 8.46 2.70 3.26
C TYR A 123 7.81 2.27 4.57
N LEU A 124 6.56 1.81 4.54
CA LEU A 124 5.89 1.18 5.69
C LEU A 124 6.66 -0.04 6.21
N GLY A 125 6.96 -1.01 5.34
CA GLY A 125 7.66 -2.23 5.74
C GLY A 125 9.04 -1.97 6.32
N MET A 126 9.81 -1.06 5.72
CA MET A 126 11.13 -0.68 6.22
C MET A 126 11.04 0.08 7.55
N GLY A 127 10.11 1.03 7.68
CA GLY A 127 9.93 1.80 8.90
C GLY A 127 9.58 0.92 10.09
N SER A 128 8.60 0.03 9.91
CA SER A 128 8.18 -0.93 10.94
C SER A 128 9.27 -1.96 11.25
N PHE A 129 9.98 -2.49 10.23
CA PHE A 129 11.12 -3.39 10.46
C PHE A 129 12.17 -2.74 11.38
N LEU A 130 12.56 -1.50 11.07
CA LEU A 130 13.57 -0.78 11.84
C LEU A 130 13.08 -0.49 13.26
N PHE A 131 11.79 -0.20 13.44
CA PHE A 131 11.21 -0.01 14.75
C PHE A 131 11.29 -1.27 15.61
N HIS A 132 10.86 -2.43 15.10
CA HIS A 132 10.94 -3.68 15.87
C HIS A 132 12.38 -4.17 16.07
N ALA A 133 13.26 -3.92 15.10
CA ALA A 133 14.67 -4.26 15.23
C ALA A 133 15.36 -3.41 16.31
N GLY A 134 15.18 -2.09 16.27
CA GLY A 134 15.94 -1.15 17.10
C GLY A 134 15.21 -0.64 18.34
N ARG A 135 13.89 -0.72 18.42
CA ARG A 135 13.03 -0.25 19.53
C ARG A 135 13.44 1.12 20.08
N THR A 136 13.60 2.09 19.19
CA THR A 136 13.85 3.48 19.60
C THR A 136 12.69 4.36 19.18
N HIS A 137 12.46 5.43 19.94
CA HIS A 137 11.41 6.40 19.63
C HIS A 137 11.54 7.00 18.23
N ARG A 138 12.77 7.21 17.73
CA ARG A 138 12.98 7.72 16.36
C ARG A 138 12.50 6.72 15.30
N LEU A 139 12.72 5.43 15.52
CA LEU A 139 12.30 4.38 14.59
C LEU A 139 10.80 4.11 14.71
N GLN A 140 10.21 4.22 15.91
CA GLN A 140 8.76 4.20 16.08
C GLN A 140 8.06 5.30 15.28
N LYS A 141 8.62 6.53 15.27
CA LYS A 141 8.10 7.60 14.40
C LYS A 141 8.16 7.20 12.93
N LEU A 142 9.25 6.58 12.51
CA LEU A 142 9.44 6.16 11.12
C LEU A 142 8.38 5.11 10.70
N ASP A 143 8.09 4.15 11.56
CA ASP A 143 7.00 3.17 11.39
C ASP A 143 5.63 3.85 11.24
N VAL A 144 5.28 4.71 12.20
CA VAL A 144 4.01 5.45 12.17
C VAL A 144 3.91 6.34 10.93
N HIS A 145 5.01 6.98 10.50
CA HIS A 145 5.06 7.76 9.27
C HIS A 145 4.82 6.88 8.03
N GLY A 146 5.39 5.67 8.01
CA GLY A 146 5.15 4.67 6.99
C GLY A 146 3.67 4.31 6.85
N THR A 147 3.01 4.12 7.99
CA THR A 147 1.57 3.81 8.04
C THR A 147 0.74 4.95 7.45
N TYR A 148 0.99 6.20 7.87
CA TYR A 148 0.29 7.36 7.33
C TYR A 148 0.57 7.58 5.85
N CYS A 149 1.81 7.36 5.40
CA CYS A 149 2.18 7.45 3.99
C CYS A 149 1.34 6.49 3.13
N ALA A 150 1.27 5.20 3.51
CA ALA A 150 0.47 4.21 2.81
C ALA A 150 -1.01 4.61 2.75
N LEU A 151 -1.57 5.05 3.87
CA LEU A 151 -2.96 5.51 3.96
C LEU A 151 -3.24 6.72 3.04
N LEU A 152 -2.40 7.75 3.11
CA LEU A 152 -2.59 9.01 2.38
C LEU A 152 -2.54 8.82 0.87
N VAL A 153 -1.71 7.90 0.39
CA VAL A 153 -1.68 7.55 -1.04
C VAL A 153 -3.02 6.97 -1.48
N HIS A 154 -3.61 6.05 -0.72
CA HIS A 154 -4.94 5.51 -1.03
C HIS A 154 -6.04 6.56 -0.95
N VAL A 155 -6.09 7.34 0.13
CA VAL A 155 -7.06 8.44 0.28
C VAL A 155 -6.93 9.43 -0.87
N GLY A 156 -5.70 9.78 -1.24
CA GLY A 156 -5.41 10.61 -2.39
C GLY A 156 -6.02 10.06 -3.67
N LEU A 157 -5.78 8.79 -3.97
CA LEU A 157 -6.33 8.13 -5.16
C LEU A 157 -7.86 8.13 -5.16
N GLU A 158 -8.49 7.87 -4.02
CA GLU A 158 -9.95 7.94 -3.88
C GLU A 158 -10.50 9.35 -4.12
N LEU A 159 -9.85 10.39 -3.56
CA LEU A 159 -10.23 11.78 -3.81
C LEU A 159 -10.05 12.16 -5.29
N GLY A 160 -8.95 11.72 -5.91
CA GLY A 160 -8.72 11.91 -7.33
C GLY A 160 -9.78 11.24 -8.19
N ARG A 161 -10.22 10.03 -7.79
CA ARG A 161 -11.33 9.32 -8.43
C ARG A 161 -12.64 10.09 -8.27
N PHE A 162 -12.95 10.57 -7.07
CA PHE A 162 -14.15 11.38 -6.83
C PHE A 162 -14.17 12.62 -7.73
N ALA A 163 -13.06 13.36 -7.78
CA ALA A 163 -12.92 14.55 -8.63
C ALA A 163 -12.98 14.20 -10.14
N TRP A 164 -12.43 13.06 -10.54
CA TRP A 164 -12.52 12.55 -11.91
C TRP A 164 -13.97 12.24 -12.30
N PHE A 165 -14.74 11.62 -11.41
CA PHE A 165 -16.13 11.26 -11.67
C PHE A 165 -17.10 12.43 -11.60
N ALA A 166 -16.80 13.47 -10.81
CA ALA A 166 -17.60 14.69 -10.69
C ALA A 166 -17.66 15.56 -11.98
N GLY A 167 -17.08 15.09 -13.10
CA GLY A 167 -17.36 15.67 -14.41
C GLY A 167 -16.34 16.69 -14.91
N ALA A 168 -15.14 16.76 -14.32
CA ALA A 168 -14.05 17.51 -14.93
C ALA A 168 -13.75 16.91 -16.33
N SER A 169 -13.95 17.66 -17.41
CA SER A 169 -13.83 17.13 -18.77
C SER A 169 -12.39 17.13 -19.31
N GLY A 170 -12.02 16.05 -20.02
CA GLY A 170 -10.87 15.80 -20.93
C GLY A 170 -9.45 16.32 -20.60
N ARG A 171 -9.31 17.64 -20.40
CA ARG A 171 -8.05 18.33 -20.04
C ARG A 171 -8.01 18.71 -18.57
N ALA A 172 -9.14 19.12 -18.00
CA ALA A 172 -9.28 19.41 -16.58
C ALA A 172 -9.04 18.13 -15.76
N THR A 173 -9.55 16.99 -16.21
CA THR A 173 -9.40 15.69 -15.52
C THR A 173 -7.97 15.18 -15.48
N ARG A 174 -7.19 15.34 -16.57
CA ARG A 174 -5.76 14.99 -16.57
C ARG A 174 -4.95 15.88 -15.63
N ARG A 175 -5.30 17.16 -15.55
CA ARG A 175 -4.72 18.08 -14.56
C ARG A 175 -5.11 17.67 -13.15
N VAL A 176 -6.38 17.39 -12.89
CA VAL A 176 -6.89 16.95 -11.58
C VAL A 176 -6.20 15.67 -11.11
N GLY A 177 -6.04 14.65 -11.97
CA GLY A 177 -5.29 13.45 -11.61
C GLY A 177 -3.82 13.73 -11.26
N GLY A 178 -3.15 14.56 -12.07
CA GLY A 178 -1.78 15.01 -11.79
C GLY A 178 -1.67 15.82 -10.50
N TRP A 179 -2.61 16.73 -10.25
CA TRP A 179 -2.71 17.53 -9.02
C TRP A 179 -3.09 16.70 -7.80
N THR A 180 -3.85 15.63 -7.99
CA THR A 180 -4.15 14.69 -6.91
C THR A 180 -2.88 13.96 -6.53
N VAL A 181 -2.15 13.41 -7.49
CA VAL A 181 -0.88 12.73 -7.21
C VAL A 181 0.14 13.70 -6.59
N ALA A 182 0.33 14.88 -7.19
CA ALA A 182 1.22 15.91 -6.65
C ALA A 182 0.77 16.40 -5.27
N GLY A 183 -0.53 16.61 -5.09
CA GLY A 183 -1.15 17.01 -3.83
C GLY A 183 -1.00 15.93 -2.76
N SER A 184 -1.14 14.66 -3.10
CA SER A 184 -0.86 13.53 -2.22
C SER A 184 0.61 13.49 -1.82
N CYS A 185 1.55 13.70 -2.76
CA CYS A 185 2.96 13.79 -2.44
C CYS A 185 3.26 15.00 -1.52
N VAL A 186 2.66 16.17 -1.78
CA VAL A 186 2.84 17.36 -0.94
C VAL A 186 2.22 17.17 0.44
N CYS A 187 0.99 16.64 0.53
CA CYS A 187 0.33 16.32 1.79
C CYS A 187 1.11 15.27 2.57
N MET A 188 1.68 14.27 1.89
CA MET A 188 2.54 13.25 2.49
C MET A 188 3.80 13.90 3.06
N VAL A 189 4.51 14.74 2.31
CA VAL A 189 5.68 15.47 2.81
C VAL A 189 5.31 16.41 3.96
N ALA A 190 4.19 17.14 3.86
CA ALA A 190 3.72 18.07 4.88
C ALA A 190 3.27 17.33 6.15
N LEU A 191 2.58 16.19 6.05
CA LEU A 191 2.19 15.37 7.19
C LEU A 191 3.39 14.66 7.80
N CYS A 192 4.37 14.21 7.01
CA CYS A 192 5.65 13.73 7.54
C CYS A 192 6.39 14.84 8.29
N ALA A 193 6.42 16.07 7.77
CA ALA A 193 7.05 17.21 8.43
C ALA A 193 6.29 17.66 9.69
N PHE A 194 4.96 17.64 9.66
CA PHE A 194 4.10 18.00 10.79
C PHE A 194 4.10 16.92 11.88
N ALA A 195 4.03 15.64 11.51
CA ALA A 195 4.23 14.54 12.45
C ALA A 195 5.64 14.60 13.05
N TRP A 196 6.65 14.94 12.25
CA TRP A 196 8.00 15.16 12.77
C TRP A 196 8.06 16.32 13.77
N SER A 197 7.34 17.42 13.53
CA SER A 197 7.33 18.59 14.41
C SER A 197 6.53 18.37 15.69
N LEU A 198 5.37 17.73 15.63
CA LEU A 198 4.57 17.39 16.82
C LEU A 198 5.31 16.48 17.79
N VAL A 199 6.25 15.68 17.28
CA VAL A 199 6.98 14.70 18.09
C VAL A 199 8.35 15.25 18.55
N SER A 200 8.59 16.55 18.38
CA SER A 200 9.68 17.25 19.09
C SER A 200 9.31 17.60 20.54
N GLU A 201 8.01 17.59 20.86
CA GLU A 201 7.52 17.66 22.23
C GLU A 201 7.76 16.31 22.95
N PRO A 202 8.28 16.31 24.19
CA PRO A 202 8.50 15.10 24.98
C PRO A 202 7.19 14.44 25.46
N LYS A 203 6.03 14.96 25.08
CA LYS A 203 4.75 14.39 25.47
C LYS A 203 4.48 13.13 24.65
N PRO A 204 4.05 12.05 25.32
CA PRO A 204 3.73 10.82 24.65
C PRO A 204 2.54 11.04 23.72
N PHE A 205 2.80 10.96 22.42
CA PHE A 205 1.73 10.81 21.43
C PHE A 205 1.02 9.50 21.74
N ASP A 206 -0.29 9.55 22.02
CA ASP A 206 -1.09 8.34 22.20
C ASP A 206 -1.30 7.70 20.82
N PRO A 207 -0.62 6.57 20.51
CA PRO A 207 -0.68 5.96 19.18
C PRO A 207 -2.10 5.46 18.86
N GLN A 208 -2.92 5.23 19.89
CA GLN A 208 -4.26 4.67 19.74
C GLN A 208 -5.20 5.64 19.03
N PHE A 209 -5.10 6.94 19.32
CA PHE A 209 -5.96 7.94 18.68
C PHE A 209 -5.59 8.14 17.21
N GLY A 210 -4.30 8.05 16.89
CA GLY A 210 -3.78 8.22 15.55
C GLY A 210 -4.22 7.10 14.59
N LEU A 211 -4.04 5.84 14.98
CA LEU A 211 -4.32 4.70 14.11
C LEU A 211 -5.83 4.43 13.97
N SER A 212 -6.57 4.40 15.10
CA SER A 212 -8.01 4.12 15.08
C SER A 212 -8.81 5.21 14.35
N GLY A 213 -8.45 6.48 14.57
CA GLY A 213 -9.04 7.61 13.84
C GLY A 213 -8.80 7.53 12.34
N SER A 214 -7.61 7.08 11.94
CA SER A 214 -7.24 6.94 10.53
C SER A 214 -7.97 5.79 9.82
N ILE A 215 -8.15 4.63 10.48
CA ILE A 215 -8.94 3.51 9.98
C ILE A 215 -10.41 3.94 9.84
N ALA A 216 -10.96 4.58 10.88
CA ALA A 216 -12.34 5.07 10.87
C ALA A 216 -12.58 6.09 9.73
N LEU A 217 -11.64 7.03 9.53
CA LEU A 217 -11.70 7.97 8.41
C LEU A 217 -11.69 7.24 7.07
N MET A 218 -10.85 6.23 6.91
CA MET A 218 -10.77 5.49 5.66
C MET A 218 -12.07 4.72 5.37
N VAL A 219 -12.62 4.05 6.37
CA VAL A 219 -13.93 3.38 6.27
C VAL A 219 -15.02 4.39 5.91
N LEU A 220 -15.06 5.54 6.59
CA LEU A 220 -16.03 6.60 6.32
C LEU A 220 -15.95 7.13 4.89
N LEU A 221 -14.74 7.37 4.38
CA LEU A 221 -14.53 7.83 3.00
C LEU A 221 -15.04 6.81 1.98
N HIS A 222 -14.81 5.51 2.21
CA HIS A 222 -15.36 4.46 1.35
C HIS A 222 -16.89 4.40 1.44
N LEU A 223 -17.45 4.43 2.66
CA LEU A 223 -18.91 4.45 2.85
C LEU A 223 -19.55 5.67 2.18
N LEU A 224 -18.95 6.85 2.28
CA LEU A 224 -19.41 8.07 1.61
C LEU A 224 -19.33 7.93 0.09
N TYR A 225 -18.21 7.41 -0.44
CA TYR A 225 -18.06 7.14 -1.86
C TYR A 225 -19.16 6.21 -2.38
N PHE A 226 -19.52 5.18 -1.60
CA PHE A 226 -20.64 4.30 -1.93
C PHE A 226 -21.99 4.96 -1.86
N TRP A 227 -22.24 5.73 -0.80
CA TRP A 227 -23.52 6.40 -0.58
C TRP A 227 -23.81 7.45 -1.65
N VAL A 228 -22.78 8.19 -2.08
CA VAL A 228 -22.91 9.23 -3.10
C VAL A 228 -23.04 8.65 -4.51
N TRP A 229 -22.50 7.45 -4.80
CA TRP A 229 -22.44 6.92 -6.16
C TRP A 229 -23.11 5.56 -6.46
N PRO A 230 -24.26 5.20 -5.86
CA PRO A 230 -24.88 3.88 -6.03
C PRO A 230 -25.22 3.55 -7.49
N GLY A 231 -25.50 4.57 -8.31
CA GLY A 231 -25.92 4.42 -9.72
C GLY A 231 -24.85 3.91 -10.69
N ARG A 232 -23.55 4.06 -10.39
CA ARG A 232 -22.45 3.49 -11.21
C ARG A 232 -21.87 2.20 -10.65
N PHE A 233 -22.22 1.90 -9.40
CA PHE A 233 -21.99 0.60 -8.79
C PHE A 233 -22.95 -0.50 -9.22
N ARG A 234 -23.76 -0.24 -10.25
CA ARG A 234 -24.23 -1.28 -11.18
C ARG A 234 -23.02 -1.85 -11.96
N VAL A 235 -21.99 -2.28 -11.25
CA VAL A 235 -20.92 -3.15 -11.70
C VAL A 235 -21.63 -4.43 -12.09
N ARG A 236 -21.93 -4.50 -13.38
CA ARG A 236 -22.41 -5.63 -14.15
C ARG A 236 -22.28 -6.96 -13.40
N ALA A 237 -23.43 -7.53 -13.05
CA ALA A 237 -23.59 -8.97 -12.91
C ALA A 237 -23.01 -9.77 -14.11
N ALA A 238 -22.74 -9.11 -15.25
CA ALA A 238 -22.05 -9.71 -16.40
C ALA A 238 -20.56 -10.07 -16.14
N SER A 239 -19.88 -9.48 -15.15
CA SER A 239 -18.51 -9.93 -14.80
C SER A 239 -18.50 -11.28 -14.06
N ALA A 240 -19.65 -11.71 -13.52
CA ALA A 240 -19.80 -13.04 -12.92
C ALA A 240 -19.62 -14.18 -13.94
N GLN A 241 -19.70 -13.90 -15.25
CA GLN A 241 -19.52 -14.91 -16.29
C GLN A 241 -18.07 -15.39 -16.46
N ASN A 242 -17.06 -14.65 -15.98
CA ASN A 242 -15.64 -14.99 -16.16
C ASN A 242 -14.95 -15.49 -14.88
N GLY A 243 -15.69 -15.79 -13.80
CA GLY A 243 -15.14 -16.36 -12.57
C GLY A 243 -14.18 -15.48 -11.76
N PHE A 244 -13.93 -14.24 -12.16
CA PHE A 244 -13.13 -13.30 -11.38
C PHE A 244 -13.95 -12.69 -10.25
N PRO A 245 -13.41 -12.57 -9.02
CA PRO A 245 -14.10 -11.88 -7.94
C PRO A 245 -14.47 -10.47 -8.38
N THR A 246 -15.73 -10.10 -8.14
CA THR A 246 -16.20 -8.74 -8.41
C THR A 246 -15.35 -7.76 -7.59
N GLY A 247 -15.15 -6.52 -8.07
CA GLY A 247 -14.40 -5.51 -7.32
C GLY A 247 -14.91 -5.34 -5.88
N TRP A 248 -16.21 -5.54 -5.68
CA TRP A 248 -16.86 -5.60 -4.37
C TRP A 248 -16.29 -6.64 -3.42
N PHE A 249 -16.05 -7.85 -3.91
CA PHE A 249 -15.45 -8.90 -3.10
C PHE A 249 -14.08 -8.45 -2.59
N LEU A 250 -13.23 -7.88 -3.46
CA LEU A 250 -11.90 -7.41 -3.07
C LEU A 250 -11.95 -6.32 -2.00
N LEU A 251 -12.86 -5.35 -2.11
CA LEU A 251 -12.97 -4.31 -1.10
C LEU A 251 -13.51 -4.84 0.23
N VAL A 252 -14.58 -5.62 0.20
CA VAL A 252 -15.14 -6.21 1.42
C VAL A 252 -14.10 -7.10 2.09
N SER A 253 -13.37 -7.90 1.31
CA SER A 253 -12.23 -8.67 1.82
C SER A 253 -11.19 -7.76 2.44
N ALA A 254 -10.76 -6.66 1.79
CA ALA A 254 -9.79 -5.73 2.36
C ALA A 254 -10.24 -5.17 3.73
N LEU A 255 -11.49 -4.73 3.83
CA LEU A 255 -12.08 -4.17 5.06
C LEU A 255 -12.18 -5.22 6.18
N LEU A 256 -12.62 -6.44 5.85
CA LEU A 256 -12.68 -7.54 6.82
C LEU A 256 -11.28 -7.94 7.27
N THR A 257 -10.32 -8.09 6.34
CA THR A 257 -8.95 -8.46 6.65
C THR A 257 -8.28 -7.44 7.58
N VAL A 258 -8.39 -6.14 7.31
CA VAL A 258 -7.82 -5.11 8.21
C VAL A 258 -8.52 -5.08 9.58
N SER A 259 -9.84 -5.31 9.61
CA SER A 259 -10.60 -5.35 10.87
C SER A 259 -10.18 -6.54 11.74
N VAL A 260 -10.02 -7.72 11.14
CA VAL A 260 -9.50 -8.92 11.83
C VAL A 260 -8.07 -8.67 12.29
N GLY A 261 -7.23 -8.04 11.47
CA GLY A 261 -5.89 -7.62 11.85
C GLY A 261 -5.92 -6.73 13.10
N PHE A 262 -6.80 -5.73 13.13
CA PHE A 262 -6.91 -4.80 14.27
C PHE A 262 -7.28 -5.52 15.57
N VAL A 263 -8.12 -6.56 15.49
CA VAL A 263 -8.41 -7.43 16.65
C VAL A 263 -7.13 -8.12 17.13
N PHE A 264 -6.34 -8.72 16.24
CA PHE A 264 -5.06 -9.33 16.62
C PHE A 264 -4.08 -8.33 17.25
N TRP A 265 -3.97 -7.13 16.68
CA TRP A 265 -3.18 -6.05 17.26
C TRP A 265 -3.66 -5.65 18.67
N LYS A 266 -4.98 -5.56 18.89
CA LYS A 266 -5.55 -5.27 20.23
C LYS A 266 -5.38 -6.41 21.25
N LEU A 267 -5.31 -7.65 20.78
CA LEU A 267 -5.03 -8.82 21.63
C LEU A 267 -3.54 -8.91 21.98
N ASP A 268 -2.67 -8.42 21.10
CA ASP A 268 -1.23 -8.27 21.33
C ASP A 268 -0.90 -7.05 22.22
N TRP A 269 -1.81 -6.09 22.29
CA TRP A 269 -1.67 -4.91 23.14
C TRP A 269 -2.08 -5.20 24.60
N GLY A 270 -1.16 -4.95 25.53
CA GLY A 270 -1.50 -4.76 26.94
C GLY A 270 -0.79 -5.66 27.96
N TRP A 271 0.46 -6.03 27.73
CA TRP A 271 1.29 -6.78 28.68
C TRP A 271 1.43 -6.13 30.07
N GLU A 272 1.19 -4.82 30.18
CA GLU A 272 1.46 -4.05 31.41
C GLU A 272 0.41 -4.16 32.51
N SER A 273 -0.81 -4.61 32.21
CA SER A 273 -1.78 -4.83 33.26
C SER A 273 -1.71 -6.28 33.73
N PRO A 274 -1.39 -6.56 35.01
CA PRO A 274 -1.50 -7.93 35.55
C PRO A 274 -2.93 -8.49 35.42
N ALA A 275 -3.92 -7.64 35.13
CA ALA A 275 -5.30 -8.02 34.84
C ALA A 275 -5.55 -8.46 33.37
N LYS A 276 -4.60 -8.29 32.45
CA LYS A 276 -4.76 -8.65 31.04
C LYS A 276 -3.52 -9.40 30.53
N PRO A 277 -3.40 -10.71 30.79
CA PRO A 277 -2.32 -11.51 30.22
C PRO A 277 -2.36 -11.42 28.69
N CYS A 278 -1.18 -11.40 28.07
CA CYS A 278 -1.09 -11.47 26.62
C CYS A 278 -1.79 -12.73 26.10
N ALA A 279 -2.52 -12.61 24.98
CA ALA A 279 -3.13 -13.75 24.31
C ALA A 279 -2.12 -14.67 23.59
N PHE A 280 -0.87 -14.22 23.45
CA PHE A 280 0.23 -14.87 22.74
C PHE A 280 1.40 -15.16 23.68
N ASP A 281 2.16 -16.23 23.41
CA ASP A 281 3.41 -16.52 24.10
C ASP A 281 4.47 -15.47 23.72
N PRO A 282 5.07 -14.72 24.65
CA PRO A 282 6.11 -13.72 24.36
C PRO A 282 7.35 -14.26 23.62
N ASN A 283 7.62 -15.56 23.68
CA ASN A 283 8.73 -16.21 22.99
C ASN A 283 8.25 -17.08 21.80
N GLY A 284 6.94 -17.09 21.56
CA GLY A 284 6.33 -17.85 20.48
C GLY A 284 6.67 -17.28 19.11
N TRP A 285 6.78 -18.17 18.13
CA TRP A 285 6.91 -17.82 16.71
C TRP A 285 5.65 -17.14 16.13
N MET A 286 4.49 -17.28 16.80
CA MET A 286 3.24 -16.63 16.44
C MET A 286 2.93 -15.50 17.41
N GLN A 287 3.05 -14.27 16.94
CA GLN A 287 2.73 -13.03 17.67
C GLN A 287 1.48 -12.39 17.05
N GLY A 288 0.63 -11.77 17.87
CA GLY A 288 -0.53 -11.03 17.37
C GLY A 288 -0.11 -9.86 16.49
N HIS A 289 1.03 -9.23 16.80
CA HIS A 289 1.61 -8.18 15.98
C HIS A 289 2.07 -8.66 14.58
N ALA A 290 2.61 -9.87 14.50
CA ALA A 290 3.01 -10.45 13.21
C ALA A 290 1.79 -10.78 12.32
N LEU A 291 0.71 -11.25 12.94
CA LEU A 291 -0.57 -11.44 12.25
C LEU A 291 -1.16 -10.10 11.79
N TRP A 292 -1.01 -9.05 12.59
CA TRP A 292 -1.34 -7.68 12.18
C TRP A 292 -0.57 -7.25 10.92
N HIS A 293 0.75 -7.44 10.87
CA HIS A 293 1.55 -7.14 9.68
C HIS A 293 1.07 -7.89 8.43
N PHE A 294 0.87 -9.21 8.56
CA PHE A 294 0.37 -10.02 7.45
C PHE A 294 -0.99 -9.56 6.94
N LEU A 295 -1.96 -9.41 7.84
CA LEU A 295 -3.34 -9.07 7.50
C LEU A 295 -3.45 -7.64 6.93
N THR A 296 -2.70 -6.69 7.46
CA THR A 296 -2.68 -5.33 6.91
C THR A 296 -2.00 -5.27 5.53
N ALA A 297 -0.89 -5.98 5.33
CA ALA A 297 -0.25 -6.10 4.01
C ALA A 297 -1.19 -6.75 2.97
N LEU A 298 -1.93 -7.78 3.39
CA LEU A 298 -2.96 -8.41 2.55
C LEU A 298 -4.11 -7.45 2.26
N ALA A 299 -4.62 -6.72 3.26
CA ALA A 299 -5.68 -5.73 3.08
C ALA A 299 -5.26 -4.61 2.12
N LEU A 300 -4.03 -4.10 2.24
CA LEU A 300 -3.43 -3.13 1.33
C LEU A 300 -3.34 -3.67 -0.11
N THR A 301 -2.97 -4.94 -0.26
CA THR A 301 -2.93 -5.59 -1.58
C THR A 301 -4.34 -5.72 -2.18
N LEU A 302 -5.31 -6.16 -1.39
CA LEU A 302 -6.71 -6.30 -1.81
C LEU A 302 -7.34 -4.95 -2.17
N ALA A 303 -7.08 -3.90 -1.38
CA ALA A 303 -7.51 -2.54 -1.67
C ALA A 303 -6.92 -2.04 -2.99
N TYR A 304 -5.63 -2.26 -3.22
CA TYR A 304 -4.99 -1.93 -4.49
C TYR A 304 -5.62 -2.67 -5.68
N LEU A 305 -5.87 -3.98 -5.55
CA LEU A 305 -6.52 -4.76 -6.59
C LEU A 305 -7.96 -4.29 -6.84
N PHE A 306 -8.70 -3.89 -5.80
CA PHE A 306 -10.01 -3.26 -5.94
C PHE A 306 -9.93 -2.01 -6.82
N LEU A 307 -8.99 -1.09 -6.54
CA LEU A 307 -8.77 0.11 -7.36
C LEU A 307 -8.50 -0.23 -8.84
N ARG A 308 -7.86 -1.37 -9.11
CA ARG A 308 -7.57 -1.87 -10.47
C ARG A 308 -8.78 -2.44 -11.20
N THR A 309 -9.71 -3.07 -10.49
CA THR A 309 -10.88 -3.72 -11.11
C THR A 309 -11.86 -2.74 -11.74
N GLU A 310 -11.80 -1.46 -11.36
CA GLU A 310 -12.69 -0.45 -11.92
C GLU A 310 -12.40 -0.22 -13.40
N ARG A 311 -13.27 -0.74 -14.26
CA ARG A 311 -13.33 -0.33 -15.67
C ARG A 311 -14.42 0.70 -15.79
N SER A 312 -14.07 1.94 -16.13
CA SER A 312 -15.09 2.82 -16.66
C SER A 312 -15.48 2.28 -18.03
N GLU A 313 -16.78 2.10 -18.23
CA GLU A 313 -17.34 1.89 -19.57
C GLU A 313 -16.80 3.02 -20.47
N THR A 314 -15.83 2.68 -21.30
CA THR A 314 -15.88 3.13 -22.67
C THR A 314 -17.21 2.61 -23.16
N ARG A 315 -18.25 3.45 -23.11
CA ARG A 315 -19.26 3.38 -24.16
C ARG A 315 -18.43 3.48 -25.43
N THR A 316 -18.13 2.33 -26.02
CA THR A 316 -17.97 2.22 -27.44
C THR A 316 -19.32 2.63 -28.01
N HIS A 317 -19.60 3.94 -27.98
CA HIS A 317 -20.05 4.57 -29.20
C HIS A 317 -18.89 4.36 -30.18
N MET A 318 -18.75 3.13 -30.67
CA MET A 318 -18.39 2.98 -32.06
C MET A 318 -19.41 3.86 -32.76
N PRO A 319 -18.99 4.92 -33.46
CA PRO A 319 -19.91 5.67 -34.27
C PRO A 319 -20.66 4.63 -35.10
N ILE A 320 -21.98 4.60 -34.98
CA ILE A 320 -22.85 3.64 -35.68
C ILE A 320 -22.62 3.72 -37.22
N GLY A 321 -21.84 4.69 -37.71
CA GLY A 321 -21.46 4.85 -39.12
C GLY A 321 -20.18 4.16 -39.63
N TYR A 322 -19.28 3.60 -38.81
CA TYR A 322 -18.04 2.99 -39.37
C TYR A 322 -18.10 1.48 -39.60
N GLY A 323 -19.16 0.80 -39.15
CA GLY A 323 -19.37 -0.64 -39.39
C GLY A 323 -20.03 -1.00 -40.72
N LEU A 324 -20.49 -0.01 -41.50
CA LEU A 324 -21.22 -0.25 -42.76
C LEU A 324 -20.45 0.09 -44.03
N GLN A 325 -19.23 0.62 -43.91
CA GLN A 325 -18.45 1.03 -45.09
C GLN A 325 -17.23 0.14 -45.39
N GLN A 326 -16.96 -0.88 -44.56
CA GLN A 326 -15.90 -1.87 -44.81
C GLN A 326 -16.44 -3.25 -45.23
N GLN A 327 -17.70 -3.34 -45.66
CA GLN A 327 -18.27 -4.53 -46.31
C GLN A 327 -18.62 -4.33 -47.80
N ILE A 328 -18.27 -3.19 -48.43
CA ILE A 328 -18.67 -2.89 -49.83
C ILE A 328 -17.50 -2.92 -50.84
N GLU A 329 -16.26 -3.22 -50.44
CA GLU A 329 -15.14 -3.39 -51.39
C GLU A 329 -14.51 -4.80 -51.37
N LEU A 330 -15.31 -5.83 -51.11
CA LEU A 330 -14.99 -7.14 -51.67
C LEU A 330 -15.44 -7.10 -53.14
N GLY A 331 -14.50 -6.74 -54.01
CA GLY A 331 -14.66 -6.87 -55.46
C GLY A 331 -15.11 -8.28 -55.85
N PRO A 332 -15.73 -8.44 -57.04
CA PRO A 332 -16.27 -9.71 -57.47
C PRO A 332 -15.19 -10.79 -57.41
N ILE A 333 -15.42 -11.81 -56.61
CA ILE A 333 -14.67 -13.05 -56.62
C ILE A 333 -14.85 -13.65 -58.02
N GLN A 334 -13.85 -13.48 -58.89
CA GLN A 334 -13.77 -14.26 -60.12
C GLN A 334 -13.50 -15.70 -59.74
N VAL A 335 -14.54 -16.51 -59.80
CA VAL A 335 -14.45 -17.97 -59.79
C VAL A 335 -13.77 -18.38 -61.10
N ILE A 336 -12.45 -18.55 -61.07
CA ILE A 336 -11.72 -19.21 -62.14
C ILE A 336 -11.96 -20.71 -61.95
N GLY A 337 -12.83 -21.27 -62.79
CA GLY A 337 -13.02 -22.70 -62.89
C GLY A 337 -11.77 -23.41 -63.42
N LYS A 338 -11.47 -24.57 -62.84
CA LYS A 338 -10.83 -25.70 -63.50
C LYS A 338 -11.44 -26.99 -62.99
#